data_AF-A0A1B7MRU5-F1
#
_entry.id   AF-A0A1B7MRU5-F1
#
_cell.length_a   1.000
_cell.length_b   1.000
_cell.length_c   1.000
_cell.angle_alpha   90.00
_cell.angle_beta   90.00
_cell.angle_gamma   90.00
#
_symmetry.space_group_name_H-M   'P 1'
#
loop_
_entity.id
_entity.type
_entity.pdbx_description
1 polymer ?
#
loop_
_entity_poly.entity_id
_entity_poly.type
_entity_poly.pdbx_seq_one_letter_code
_entity_poly.pdbx_strand_id
1 'polypeptide(L)'
;MAGALGSKSKILIVDMIAVPNVESTATTASHFGSASKIISGSSMYMLARINGYERSMHEWEALVMAGLRITNIYPLRTHISIIECAIDTRAML
;
A
#
# COMPACT_ATOMS: atom_id res chain seq x y z
N MET A 1 6.64 9.08 -12.08
CA MET A 1 5.22 9.48 -11.90
C MET A 1 5.05 10.95 -11.49
N ALA A 2 5.94 11.54 -10.70
CA ALA A 2 5.77 12.91 -10.19
C ALA A 2 5.89 14.04 -11.24
N GLY A 3 6.48 13.79 -12.42
CA GLY A 3 6.84 14.85 -13.38
C GLY A 3 5.68 15.66 -13.99
N ALA A 4 4.44 15.18 -13.89
CA ALA A 4 3.25 15.90 -14.36
C ALA A 4 2.49 16.61 -13.24
N LEU A 5 2.91 16.46 -11.98
CA LEU A 5 2.23 17.03 -10.82
C LEU A 5 2.73 18.44 -10.53
N GLY A 6 1.81 19.33 -10.15
CA GLY A 6 2.17 20.61 -9.55
C GLY A 6 2.56 20.46 -8.08
N SER A 7 3.27 21.44 -7.52
CA SER A 7 3.76 21.42 -6.14
C SER A 7 2.66 21.31 -5.06
N LYS A 8 1.41 21.65 -5.42
CA LYS A 8 0.23 21.54 -4.54
C LYS A 8 -0.65 20.33 -4.86
N SER A 9 -0.31 19.56 -5.90
CA SER A 9 -1.11 18.41 -6.33
C SER A 9 -0.95 17.23 -5.37
N LYS A 10 -1.98 16.38 -5.34
CA LYS A 10 -2.02 15.13 -4.59
C LYS A 10 -2.30 13.98 -5.55
N ILE A 11 -1.69 12.83 -5.28
CA ILE A 11 -2.09 11.54 -5.86
C ILE A 11 -2.81 10.76 -4.77
N LEU A 12 -3.97 10.20 -5.12
CA LEU A 12 -4.68 9.25 -4.28
C LEU A 12 -4.54 7.87 -4.92
N ILE A 13 -3.89 6.95 -4.21
CA ILE A 13 -3.77 5.55 -4.62
C ILE A 13 -4.82 4.77 -3.82
N VAL A 14 -5.67 4.03 -4.51
CA VAL A 14 -6.70 3.20 -3.87
C VAL A 14 -6.25 1.76 -4.02
N ASP A 15 -5.78 1.15 -2.93
CA ASP A 15 -5.23 -0.20 -3.01
C ASP A 15 -5.39 -1.00 -1.71
N MET A 16 -5.21 -2.30 -1.81
CA MET A 16 -5.04 -3.18 -0.65
C MET A 16 -3.63 -3.02 -0.08
N ILE A 17 -3.56 -2.83 1.24
CA ILE A 17 -2.30 -2.82 1.95
C ILE A 17 -2.11 -4.21 2.54
N ALA A 18 -1.12 -4.96 2.04
CA ALA A 18 -0.75 -6.24 2.61
C ALA A 18 -0.20 -6.01 4.03
N VAL A 19 -0.88 -6.55 5.03
CA VAL A 19 -0.36 -6.54 6.40
C VAL A 19 0.69 -7.65 6.47
N PRO A 20 1.95 -7.36 6.85
CA PRO A 20 2.95 -8.40 7.00
C PRO A 20 2.44 -9.46 7.96
N ASN A 21 2.79 -10.72 7.66
CA ASN A 21 2.56 -11.85 8.54
C ASN A 21 3.50 -11.69 9.75
N VAL A 22 3.17 -10.76 10.66
CA VAL A 22 3.88 -10.64 11.92
C VAL A 22 3.62 -11.97 12.63
N GLU A 23 4.68 -12.72 12.94
CA GLU A 23 4.67 -13.68 14.04
C GLU A 23 4.37 -12.89 15.32
N SER A 24 3.10 -12.50 15.47
CA SER A 24 2.62 -11.88 16.67
C SER A 24 2.63 -12.97 17.72
N THR A 25 3.47 -12.79 18.73
CA THR A 25 3.44 -13.45 20.04
C THR A 25 2.14 -13.19 20.81
N ALA A 26 1.02 -13.04 20.11
CA ALA A 26 -0.33 -13.03 20.64
C ALA A 26 -0.93 -14.41 20.36
N THR A 27 -1.04 -15.19 21.43
CA THR A 27 -1.79 -16.44 21.52
C THR A 27 -3.00 -16.47 20.57
N THR A 28 -2.95 -17.41 19.63
CA THR A 28 -4.06 -17.93 18.80
C THR A 28 -4.74 -16.96 17.81
N ALA A 29 -4.57 -17.26 16.51
CA ALA A 29 -5.44 -16.88 15.37
C ALA A 29 -5.12 -15.64 14.49
N SER A 30 -3.88 -15.14 14.43
CA SER A 30 -3.52 -14.09 13.44
C SER A 30 -3.51 -14.59 11.98
N HIS A 31 -3.39 -15.90 11.73
CA HIS A 31 -3.34 -16.48 10.39
C HIS A 31 -4.72 -16.73 9.73
N PHE A 32 -5.83 -16.45 10.42
CA PHE A 32 -7.18 -16.83 9.96
C PHE A 32 -8.20 -15.69 9.89
N GLY A 33 -7.77 -14.43 10.01
CA GLY A 33 -8.66 -13.30 9.74
C GLY A 33 -9.16 -13.32 8.29
N SER A 34 -10.46 -13.11 8.07
CA SER A 34 -11.08 -13.02 6.74
C SER A 34 -10.35 -12.06 5.80
N ALA A 35 -9.74 -11.01 6.36
CA ALA A 35 -8.91 -10.04 5.66
C ALA A 35 -7.68 -10.63 4.99
N SER A 36 -6.94 -11.49 5.69
CA SER A 36 -5.71 -12.10 5.17
C SER A 36 -5.98 -13.04 3.99
N LYS A 37 -7.13 -13.75 4.03
CA LYS A 37 -7.57 -14.63 2.94
C LYS A 37 -7.87 -13.86 1.66
N ILE A 38 -8.48 -12.69 1.75
CA ILE A 38 -8.83 -11.86 0.58
C ILE A 38 -7.57 -11.29 -0.08
N ILE A 39 -6.64 -10.74 0.70
CA ILE A 39 -5.38 -10.19 0.19
C ILE A 39 -4.52 -11.27 -0.47
N SER A 40 -4.41 -12.45 0.17
CA SER A 40 -3.66 -13.59 -0.39
C SER A 40 -4.29 -14.10 -1.69
N GLY A 41 -5.63 -14.17 -1.74
CA GLY A 41 -6.36 -14.53 -2.95
C GLY A 41 -6.14 -13.53 -4.08
N SER A 42 -6.20 -12.23 -3.80
CA SER A 42 -5.93 -11.17 -4.77
C SER A 42 -4.50 -11.23 -5.30
N SER A 43 -3.51 -11.41 -4.42
CA SER A 43 -2.10 -11.55 -4.78
C SER A 43 -1.87 -12.74 -5.72
N MET A 44 -2.43 -13.91 -5.40
CA MET A 44 -2.32 -15.10 -6.24
C MET A 44 -2.98 -14.91 -7.61
N TYR A 45 -4.13 -14.24 -7.65
CA TYR A 45 -4.80 -13.91 -8.90
C TYR A 45 -3.96 -12.96 -9.77
N MET A 46 -3.40 -11.90 -9.17
CA MET A 46 -2.51 -10.97 -9.88
C MET A 46 -1.22 -11.64 -10.36
N LEU A 47 -0.63 -12.52 -9.55
CA LEU A 47 0.57 -13.27 -9.90
C LEU A 47 0.32 -14.15 -11.13
N ALA A 48 -0.78 -14.91 -11.12
CA ALA A 48 -1.15 -15.80 -12.20
C ALA A 48 -1.46 -15.08 -13.53
N ARG A 49 -1.94 -13.83 -13.46
CA ARG A 49 -2.38 -13.07 -14.64
C ARG A 49 -1.32 -12.16 -15.23
N ILE A 50 -0.56 -11.48 -14.38
CA ILE A 50 0.34 -10.40 -14.78
C ILE A 50 1.68 -10.40 -14.03
N ASN A 51 1.98 -11.47 -13.30
CA ASN A 51 3.15 -11.54 -12.42
C ASN A 51 3.19 -10.39 -11.37
N GLY A 52 2.02 -9.94 -10.93
CA GLY A 52 1.84 -8.89 -9.92
C GLY A 52 1.57 -9.46 -8.52
N TYR A 53 1.59 -8.61 -7.50
CA TYR A 53 1.28 -8.99 -6.12
C TYR A 53 0.85 -7.76 -5.30
N GLU A 54 0.15 -7.99 -4.19
CA GLU A 54 -0.27 -6.93 -3.26
C GLU A 54 0.90 -6.48 -2.38
N ARG A 55 1.05 -5.18 -2.15
CA ARG A 55 2.20 -4.62 -1.42
C ARG A 55 1.88 -4.23 0.00
N SER A 56 2.87 -4.40 0.88
CA SER A 56 2.84 -3.88 2.24
C SER A 56 3.07 -2.38 2.30
N MET A 57 2.76 -1.75 3.44
CA MET A 57 3.04 -0.31 3.61
C MET A 57 4.50 0.04 3.41
N HIS A 58 5.42 -0.80 3.89
CA HIS A 58 6.85 -0.56 3.74
C HIS A 58 7.28 -0.57 2.27
N GLU A 59 6.75 -1.50 1.48
CA GLU A 59 7.00 -1.55 0.03
C GLU A 59 6.37 -0.35 -0.70
N TRP A 60 5.18 0.09 -0.25
CA TRP A 60 4.55 1.31 -0.77
C TRP A 60 5.40 2.55 -0.48
N GLU A 61 5.90 2.71 0.73
CA GLU A 61 6.81 3.79 1.11
C GLU A 61 8.06 3.77 0.22
N ALA A 62 8.71 2.62 0.08
CA ALA A 62 9.91 2.48 -0.76
C ALA A 62 9.65 2.86 -2.23
N LEU A 63 8.49 2.48 -2.77
CA LEU A 63 8.11 2.77 -4.15
C LEU A 63 7.76 4.25 -4.36
N VAL A 64 6.99 4.83 -3.43
CA VAL A 64 6.52 6.22 -3.50
C VAL A 64 7.67 7.22 -3.31
N MET A 65 8.70 6.87 -2.53
CA MET A 65 9.90 7.69 -2.31
C MET A 65 10.69 8.04 -3.58
N ALA A 66 10.35 7.46 -4.75
CA ALA A 66 10.83 7.89 -6.06
C ALA A 66 10.23 9.23 -6.55
N GLY A 67 10.17 10.24 -5.67
CA GLY A 67 9.72 11.61 -5.97
C GLY A 67 8.40 12.04 -5.32
N LEU A 68 7.80 11.17 -4.50
CA LEU A 68 6.61 11.47 -3.72
C LEU A 68 6.86 11.10 -2.25
N ARG A 69 6.01 11.59 -1.36
CA ARG A 69 5.90 11.15 0.03
C ARG A 69 4.46 10.82 0.35
N ILE A 70 4.26 9.79 1.16
CA ILE A 70 2.94 9.50 1.74
C ILE A 70 2.64 10.59 2.77
N THR A 71 1.47 11.22 2.64
CA THR A 71 1.02 12.28 3.55
C THR A 71 -0.09 11.83 4.47
N ASN A 72 -0.91 10.86 4.05
CA ASN A 72 -1.93 10.26 4.91
C ASN A 72 -2.37 8.87 4.39
N ILE A 73 -3.01 8.09 5.27
CA ILE A 73 -3.61 6.80 4.94
C ILE A 73 -5.02 6.77 5.53
N TYR A 74 -6.01 6.57 4.68
CA TYR A 74 -7.41 6.47 5.09
C TYR A 74 -7.88 5.02 4.91
N PRO A 75 -7.97 4.22 6.00
CA PRO A 75 -8.53 2.88 5.91
C PRO A 75 -10.04 2.97 5.64
N LEU A 76 -10.53 2.17 4.70
CA LEU A 76 -11.97 2.07 4.40
C LEU A 76 -12.57 0.87 5.16
N ARG A 77 -13.91 0.73 5.13
CA ARG A 77 -14.60 -0.42 5.77
C ARG A 77 -14.24 -1.79 5.17
N THR A 78 -13.50 -1.83 4.06
CA THR A 78 -13.03 -3.03 3.35
C THR A 78 -11.51 -3.19 3.48
N HIS A 79 -10.91 -4.20 2.85
CA HIS A 79 -9.43 -4.39 2.80
C HIS A 79 -8.70 -3.34 1.93
N ILE A 80 -9.35 -2.23 1.62
CA ILE A 80 -8.87 -1.17 0.74
C ILE A 80 -8.55 0.05 1.58
N SER A 81 -7.47 0.73 1.24
CA SER A 81 -7.10 2.02 1.80
C SER A 81 -6.90 3.05 0.70
N ILE A 82 -7.10 4.32 1.05
CA ILE A 82 -6.65 5.45 0.23
C ILE A 82 -5.31 5.91 0.78
N ILE A 83 -4.26 5.77 -0.02
CA ILE A 83 -2.92 6.27 0.27
C ILE A 83 -2.80 7.64 -0.41
N GLU A 84 -2.75 8.70 0.39
CA GLU A 84 -2.54 10.05 -0.11
C GLU A 84 -1.04 10.32 -0.23
N CYS A 85 -0.60 10.74 -1.41
CA CYS A 85 0.78 11.10 -1.71
C CYS A 85 0.87 12.55 -2.22
N ALA A 86 1.97 13.21 -1.90
CA ALA A 86 2.32 14.54 -2.43
C ALA A 86 3.76 14.51 -2.97
N ILE A 87 4.14 15.49 -3.80
CA ILE A 87 5.54 15.65 -4.21
C ILE A 87 6.42 15.79 -2.97
N ASP A 88 7.52 15.03 -2.94
CA ASP A 88 8.52 15.23 -1.91
C ASP A 88 9.42 16.41 -2.29
N THR A 89 9.03 17.61 -1.87
CA THR A 89 9.80 18.83 -2.13
C THR A 89 11.16 18.84 -1.43
N ARG A 90 11.41 17.92 -0.46
CA ARG A 90 12.71 17.80 0.21
C ARG A 90 13.74 17.08 -0.66
N ALA A 91 13.29 16.22 -1.58
CA ALA A 91 14.14 15.55 -2.56
C ALA A 91 14.45 16.43 -3.79
N MET A 92 13.89 17.64 -3.87
CA MET A 92 14.07 18.61 -4.95
C MET A 92 14.99 19.80 -4.59
N LEU A 93 15.51 19.84 -3.35
CA LEU A 93 16.53 20.79 -2.88
C LEU A 93 17.88 20.07 -2.76
#